data_AF-A0A177XVF4-F1
#
_entry.id   AF-A0A177XVF4-F1
#
_cell.length_a   1.000
_cell.length_b   1.000
_cell.length_c   1.000
_cell.angle_alpha   90.00
_cell.angle_beta   90.00
_cell.angle_gamma   90.00
#
_symmetry.space_group_name_H-M   'P 1'
#
loop_
_entity.id
_entity.type
_entity.pdbx_description
1 polymer ?
#
loop_
_entity_poly.entity_id
_entity_poly.type
_entity_poly.pdbx_seq_one_letter_code
_entity_poly.pdbx_strand_id
1 'polypeptide(L)'
;MAKAINGILQTMFVDAFEVSTMIKFLELVLIVIPITVYFARDKKVISSTLSRVVLCIAFIALILELSVGWLIVIGAIASEFPEPSVFVGTEMWNILLGPLVLTLYVYVFSEVVPKSSRV
;
A
#
# COMPACT_ATOMS: atom_id res chain seq x y z
N MET A 1 -38.23 -9.65 -14.68
CA MET A 1 -37.74 -8.64 -13.73
C MET A 1 -36.78 -9.24 -12.70
N ALA A 2 -37.19 -10.26 -11.92
CA ALA A 2 -36.34 -10.91 -10.90
C ALA A 2 -35.00 -11.47 -11.43
N LYS A 3 -34.97 -12.05 -12.64
CA LYS A 3 -33.75 -12.60 -13.25
C LYS A 3 -32.71 -11.53 -13.63
N ALA A 4 -33.16 -10.33 -13.99
CA ALA A 4 -32.28 -9.21 -14.31
C ALA A 4 -31.70 -8.59 -13.02
N ILE A 5 -32.50 -8.48 -11.97
CA ILE A 5 -32.07 -8.02 -10.65
C ILE A 5 -31.02 -8.98 -10.06
N ASN A 6 -31.23 -10.28 -10.20
CA ASN A 6 -30.27 -11.29 -9.70
C ASN A 6 -28.94 -11.29 -10.49
N GLY A 7 -28.99 -11.04 -11.81
CA GLY A 7 -27.78 -10.87 -12.62
C GLY A 7 -26.97 -9.64 -12.25
N ILE A 8 -27.64 -8.51 -12.00
CA ILE A 8 -27.02 -7.25 -11.57
C ILE A 8 -26.39 -7.39 -10.16
N LEU A 9 -27.06 -8.09 -9.26
CA LEU A 9 -26.52 -8.41 -7.93
C LEU A 9 -25.29 -9.32 -7.99
N GLN A 10 -25.29 -10.33 -8.88
CA GLN A 10 -24.12 -11.18 -9.07
C GLN A 10 -22.93 -10.42 -9.67
N THR A 11 -23.14 -9.55 -10.66
CA THR A 11 -22.05 -8.74 -11.23
C THR A 11 -21.49 -7.77 -10.20
N MET A 12 -22.34 -7.05 -9.46
CA MET A 12 -21.88 -6.14 -8.40
C MET A 12 -21.11 -6.88 -7.29
N PHE A 13 -21.54 -8.08 -6.91
CA PHE A 13 -20.87 -8.87 -5.88
C PHE A 13 -19.50 -9.38 -6.35
N VAL A 14 -19.38 -9.83 -7.60
CA VAL A 14 -18.11 -10.27 -8.18
C VAL A 14 -17.15 -9.09 -8.34
N ASP A 15 -17.63 -7.94 -8.85
CA ASP A 15 -16.82 -6.73 -9.02
C ASP A 15 -16.29 -6.23 -7.66
N ALA A 16 -17.13 -6.19 -6.62
CA ALA A 16 -16.72 -5.80 -5.27
C ALA A 16 -15.70 -6.79 -4.65
N PHE A 17 -15.89 -8.10 -4.88
CA PHE A 17 -14.97 -9.12 -4.41
C PHE A 17 -13.60 -9.03 -5.09
N GLU A 18 -13.57 -8.82 -6.42
CA GLU A 18 -12.32 -8.66 -7.17
C GLU A 18 -11.57 -7.39 -6.75
N VAL A 19 -12.27 -6.26 -6.60
CA VAL A 19 -11.67 -5.00 -6.16
C VAL A 19 -11.07 -5.12 -4.75
N SER A 20 -11.77 -5.74 -3.80
CA SER A 20 -11.25 -5.95 -2.44
C SER A 20 -10.00 -6.84 -2.43
N THR A 21 -9.93 -7.81 -3.34
CA THR A 21 -8.77 -8.71 -3.49
C THR A 21 -7.58 -7.99 -4.12
N MET A 22 -7.83 -7.11 -5.10
CA MET A 22 -6.80 -6.29 -5.74
C MET A 22 -6.18 -5.28 -4.80
N ILE A 23 -6.97 -4.64 -3.92
CA ILE A 23 -6.48 -3.67 -2.93
C ILE A 23 -5.54 -4.37 -1.93
N LYS A 24 -5.96 -5.48 -1.33
CA LYS A 24 -5.10 -6.25 -0.39
C LYS A 24 -3.80 -6.72 -1.02
N PHE A 25 -3.85 -7.11 -2.29
CA PHE A 25 -2.66 -7.52 -3.02
C PHE A 25 -1.70 -6.34 -3.19
N LEU A 26 -2.21 -5.16 -3.54
CA LEU A 26 -1.41 -3.94 -3.64
C LEU A 26 -0.77 -3.57 -2.30
N GLU A 27 -1.53 -3.61 -1.21
CA GLU A 27 -1.03 -3.32 0.14
C GLU A 27 0.08 -4.29 0.54
N LEU A 28 -0.10 -5.59 0.28
CA LEU A 28 0.92 -6.61 0.53
C LEU A 28 2.18 -6.34 -0.29
N VAL A 29 2.04 -5.98 -1.57
CA VAL A 29 3.15 -5.60 -2.44
C VAL A 29 3.89 -4.40 -1.85
N LEU A 30 3.18 -3.39 -1.33
CA LEU A 30 3.78 -2.22 -0.70
C LEU A 30 4.59 -2.56 0.56
N ILE A 31 4.22 -3.61 1.30
CA ILE A 31 5.01 -4.10 2.45
C ILE A 31 6.27 -4.85 1.97
N VAL A 32 6.13 -5.67 0.93
CA VAL A 32 7.20 -6.56 0.44
C VAL A 32 8.27 -5.81 -0.35
N ILE A 33 7.92 -4.72 -1.04
CA ILE A 33 8.87 -3.89 -1.82
C ILE A 33 10.07 -3.43 -0.99
N PRO A 34 9.94 -2.72 0.16
CA PRO A 34 11.09 -2.23 0.90
C PRO A 34 12.00 -3.36 1.37
N ILE A 35 11.42 -4.49 1.79
CA ILE A 35 12.16 -5.69 2.21
C ILE A 35 12.97 -6.26 1.03
N THR A 36 12.32 -6.42 -0.12
CA THR A 36 12.94 -6.98 -1.32
C THR A 36 14.05 -6.07 -1.85
N VAL A 37 13.81 -4.76 -1.88
CA VAL A 37 14.82 -3.77 -2.30
C VAL A 37 16.02 -3.78 -1.35
N TYR A 38 15.79 -3.86 -0.04
CA TYR A 38 16.87 -3.96 0.95
C TYR A 38 17.78 -5.17 0.67
N PHE A 39 17.21 -6.38 0.57
CA PHE A 39 17.98 -7.59 0.30
C PHE A 39 18.63 -7.59 -1.09
N ALA A 40 17.93 -7.11 -2.11
CA ALA A 40 18.47 -7.02 -3.46
C ALA A 40 19.64 -6.03 -3.53
N ARG A 41 19.59 -4.94 -2.76
CA ARG A 41 20.67 -3.97 -2.67
C ARG A 41 21.85 -4.51 -1.89
N ASP A 42 21.62 -5.15 -0.75
CA ASP A 42 22.63 -5.80 0.08
C ASP A 42 23.43 -6.84 -0.72
N LYS A 43 22.73 -7.68 -1.49
CA LYS A 43 23.34 -8.64 -2.42
C LYS A 43 23.92 -8.02 -3.70
N LYS A 44 23.90 -6.69 -3.83
CA LYS A 44 24.37 -5.93 -5.01
C LYS A 44 23.72 -6.35 -6.33
N VAL A 45 22.52 -6.93 -6.29
CA VAL A 45 21.76 -7.38 -7.46
C VAL A 45 21.20 -6.18 -8.24
N ILE A 46 20.85 -5.10 -7.53
CA ILE A 46 20.28 -3.88 -8.11
C ILE A 46 21.14 -2.65 -7.85
N SER A 47 21.11 -1.70 -8.79
CA SER A 47 21.84 -0.43 -8.66
C SER A 47 21.20 0.50 -7.63
N SER A 48 21.97 1.43 -7.06
CA SER A 48 21.47 2.40 -6.08
C SER A 48 20.37 3.28 -6.69
N THR A 49 20.53 3.69 -7.95
CA THR A 49 19.54 4.48 -8.69
C THR A 49 18.23 3.72 -8.84
N LEU A 50 18.27 2.46 -9.28
CA LEU A 50 17.06 1.63 -9.43
C LEU A 50 16.37 1.41 -8.09
N SER A 51 17.12 1.09 -7.04
CA SER A 51 16.59 0.89 -5.69
C SER A 51 15.84 2.15 -5.20
N ARG A 52 16.44 3.33 -5.41
CA ARG A 52 15.84 4.60 -5.03
C ARG A 52 14.57 4.91 -5.82
N VAL A 53 14.57 4.68 -7.14
CA VAL A 53 13.37 4.90 -7.98
C VAL A 53 12.22 3.99 -7.53
N VAL A 54 12.48 2.70 -7.34
CA VAL A 54 11.47 1.73 -6.90
C VAL A 54 10.91 2.11 -5.53
N LEU A 55 11.79 2.44 -4.57
CA LEU A 55 11.35 2.88 -3.23
C LEU A 55 10.57 4.18 -3.28
N CYS A 56 10.95 5.17 -4.10
CA CYS A 56 10.23 6.43 -4.23
C CYS A 56 8.83 6.23 -4.78
N ILE A 57 8.68 5.44 -5.85
CA ILE A 57 7.36 5.18 -6.46
C ILE A 57 6.46 4.47 -5.44
N ALA A 58 6.96 3.43 -4.79
CA ALA A 58 6.19 2.67 -3.82
C ALA A 58 5.86 3.49 -2.55
N PHE A 59 6.79 4.36 -2.12
CA PHE A 59 6.53 5.28 -1.01
C PHE A 59 5.44 6.31 -1.33
N ILE A 60 5.45 6.88 -2.54
CA ILE A 60 4.38 7.80 -2.97
C ILE A 60 3.03 7.08 -2.98
N ALA A 61 2.97 5.85 -3.49
CA ALA A 61 1.76 5.03 -3.48
C ALA A 61 1.26 4.79 -2.05
N LEU A 62 2.15 4.41 -1.13
CA LEU A 62 1.82 4.24 0.29
C LEU A 62 1.25 5.52 0.92
N ILE A 63 1.87 6.67 0.67
CA ILE A 63 1.40 7.95 1.22
C ILE A 63 0.01 8.30 0.67
N LEU A 64 -0.24 8.10 -0.62
CA LEU A 64 -1.55 8.34 -1.21
C LEU A 64 -2.62 7.43 -0.58
N GLU A 65 -2.31 6.15 -0.42
CA GLU A 65 -3.22 5.18 0.18
C GLU A 65 -3.54 5.52 1.65
N LEU A 66 -2.52 5.82 2.46
CA LEU A 66 -2.70 6.24 3.85
C LEU A 66 -3.49 7.57 3.93
N SER A 67 -3.21 8.53 3.05
CA SER A 67 -3.89 9.82 3.04
C SER A 67 -5.37 9.67 2.70
N VAL A 68 -5.69 8.91 1.65
CA VAL A 68 -7.07 8.61 1.26
C VAL A 68 -7.76 7.84 2.38
N GLY A 69 -7.07 6.86 2.95
CA GLY A 69 -7.58 6.07 4.06
C GLY A 69 -7.95 6.88 5.28
N TRP A 70 -7.06 7.77 5.72
CA TRP A 70 -7.34 8.66 6.85
C TRP A 70 -8.46 9.64 6.54
N LEU A 71 -8.55 10.18 5.32
CA LEU A 71 -9.66 11.07 4.90
C LEU A 71 -11.02 10.36 4.99
N ILE A 72 -11.06 9.06 4.70
CA ILE A 72 -12.27 8.23 4.85
C ILE A 72 -12.57 8.00 6.34
N VAL A 73 -11.58 7.60 7.14
CA VAL A 73 -11.76 7.32 8.58
C VAL A 73 -12.24 8.55 9.35
N ILE A 74 -11.76 9.76 9.01
CA ILE A 74 -12.22 11.01 9.65
C ILE A 74 -13.56 11.51 9.07
N GLY A 75 -14.15 10.80 8.10
CA GLY A 75 -15.42 11.15 7.48
C GLY A 75 -15.35 12.37 6.54
N ALA A 76 -14.15 12.78 6.10
CA ALA A 76 -13.99 13.89 5.16
C ALA A 76 -14.40 13.52 3.74
N ILE A 77 -14.34 12.23 3.39
CA ILE A 77 -14.83 11.67 2.11
C ILE A 77 -15.89 10.63 2.43
N ALA A 78 -17.10 10.82 1.90
CA ALA A 78 -18.15 9.81 1.94
C ALA A 78 -17.86 8.74 0.88
N SER A 79 -17.04 7.76 1.26
CA SER A 79 -16.77 6.57 0.46
C SER A 79 -17.09 5.34 1.31
N GLU A 80 -18.03 4.53 0.83
CA GLU A 80 -18.22 3.17 1.31
C GLU A 80 -17.04 2.34 0.78
N PHE A 81 -15.88 2.47 1.41
CA PHE A 81 -14.74 1.63 1.07
C PHE A 81 -15.17 0.19 1.35
N PRO A 82 -15.19 -0.70 0.34
CA PRO A 82 -15.53 -2.09 0.59
C PRO A 82 -14.44 -2.65 1.50
N GLU A 83 -14.82 -2.90 2.76
CA GLU A 83 -14.01 -3.67 3.71
C GLU A 83 -13.49 -4.91 2.96
N PRO A 84 -12.16 -5.20 2.88
CA PRO A 84 -11.16 -4.96 3.93
C PRO A 84 -9.79 -4.44 3.41
N SER A 85 -9.32 -3.29 3.90
CA SER A 85 -7.95 -2.78 3.73
C SER A 85 -7.08 -3.11 4.95
N VAL A 86 -5.81 -3.42 4.73
CA VAL A 86 -4.79 -3.72 5.75
C VAL A 86 -4.31 -2.43 6.42
N PHE A 87 -4.23 -1.33 5.68
CA PHE A 87 -3.78 -0.04 6.22
C PHE A 87 -4.92 0.85 6.71
N VAL A 88 -6.12 0.69 6.15
CA VAL A 88 -7.26 1.57 6.37
C VAL A 88 -8.39 0.78 7.00
N GLY A 89 -8.73 1.15 8.23
CA GLY A 89 -9.82 0.55 8.98
C GLY A 89 -9.91 1.16 10.37
N THR A 90 -10.95 0.76 11.10
CA THR A 90 -11.21 1.22 12.47
C THR A 90 -10.51 0.35 13.52
N GLU A 91 -9.95 -0.79 13.11
CA GLU A 91 -9.25 -1.69 14.00
C GLU A 91 -7.89 -1.14 14.42
N MET A 92 -7.46 -1.49 15.63
CA MET A 92 -6.19 -1.04 16.20
C MET A 92 -4.99 -1.41 15.32
N TRP A 93 -5.05 -2.56 14.65
CA TRP A 93 -4.00 -3.02 13.75
C TRP A 93 -3.84 -2.10 12.53
N ASN A 94 -4.94 -1.59 11.96
CA ASN A 94 -4.88 -0.66 10.83
C ASN A 94 -4.16 0.64 11.21
N ILE A 95 -4.46 1.15 12.41
CA ILE A 95 -3.85 2.37 12.96
C ILE A 95 -2.34 2.20 13.16
N LEU A 96 -1.88 1.00 13.52
CA LEU A 96 -0.47 0.71 13.77
C LEU A 96 0.31 0.31 12.50
N LEU A 97 -0.33 -0.42 11.57
CA LEU A 97 0.32 -0.93 10.36
C LEU A 97 0.80 0.18 9.44
N GLY A 98 -0.02 1.23 9.23
CA GLY A 98 0.37 2.37 8.40
C GLY A 98 1.69 3.03 8.85
N PRO A 99 1.78 3.52 10.10
CA PRO A 99 3.01 4.07 10.67
C PRO A 99 4.19 3.09 10.69
N LEU A 100 3.93 1.79 10.95
CA LEU A 100 4.97 0.76 10.97
C LEU A 100 5.59 0.55 9.59
N VAL A 101 4.76 0.45 8.55
CA VAL A 101 5.25 0.32 7.16
C VAL A 101 5.94 1.62 6.72
N LEU A 102 5.43 2.79 7.11
CA LEU A 102 6.11 4.06 6.86
C LEU A 102 7.52 4.08 7.49
N THR A 103 7.65 3.60 8.72
CA THR A 103 8.94 3.47 9.42
C THR A 103 9.89 2.52 8.69
N LEU A 104 9.37 1.38 8.19
CA LEU A 104 10.14 0.44 7.38
C LEU A 104 10.68 1.10 6.11
N TYR A 105 9.87 1.88 5.40
CA TYR A 105 10.33 2.63 4.23
C TYR A 105 11.44 3.62 4.58
N VAL A 106 11.27 4.41 5.64
CA VAL A 106 12.29 5.38 6.09
C VAL A 106 13.60 4.67 6.45
N TYR A 107 13.50 3.56 7.18
CA TYR A 107 14.65 2.73 7.53
C TYR A 107 15.38 2.22 6.28
N VAL A 108 14.67 1.59 5.34
CA VAL A 108 15.28 1.07 4.11
C VAL A 108 15.85 2.19 3.25
N PHE A 109 15.20 3.35 3.17
CA PHE A 109 15.75 4.53 2.52
C PHE A 109 17.10 4.94 3.13
N SER A 110 17.21 4.95 4.46
CA SER A 110 18.43 5.35 5.15
C SER A 110 19.61 4.41 4.90
N GLU A 111 19.34 3.11 4.68
CA GLU A 111 20.37 2.12 4.38
C GLU A 111 20.73 2.04 2.90
N VAL A 112 19.74 2.20 2.03
CA VAL A 112 19.92 2.04 0.58
C VAL A 112 20.47 3.33 -0.06
N VAL A 113 20.14 4.50 0.48
CA VAL A 113 20.70 5.77 0.03
C VAL A 113 22.04 5.98 0.72
N PRO A 114 23.16 5.88 0.00
CA PRO A 114 24.47 6.08 0.61
C PRO A 114 24.51 7.49 1.22
N LYS A 115 24.98 7.59 2.47
CA LYS A 115 25.40 8.87 3.05
C LYS A 115 26.39 9.48 2.07
N SER A 116 25.95 10.48 1.31
CA SER A 116 26.85 11.29 0.51
C SER A 116 27.85 11.89 1.50
N SER A 117 29.08 11.35 1.50
CA SER A 117 30.23 12.05 2.03
C SER A 117 30.42 13.25 1.12
N ARG A 118 29.72 14.35 1.41
CA ARG A 118 30.15 15.66 0.95
C ARG A 118 31.47 15.93 1.66
N VAL A 119 32.56 15.59 0.99
CA VAL A 119 33.89 16.17 1.20
C VAL A 119 33.92 17.44 0.38
#